data_AF-A0AA47EKX1-F1
#
_entry.id   AF-A0AA47EKX1-F1
#
_cell.length_a   1.000
_cell.length_b   1.000
_cell.length_c   1.000
_cell.angle_alpha   90.00
_cell.angle_beta   90.00
_cell.angle_gamma   90.00
#
_symmetry.space_group_name_H-M   'P 1'
#
loop_
_entity.id
_entity.type
_entity.pdbx_description
1 polymer ?
#
loop_
_entity_poly.entity_id
_entity_poly.type
_entity_poly.pdbx_seq_one_letter_code
_entity_poly.pdbx_strand_id
1 'polypeptide(L)'
;MANGDLIKLGTLYLNGTKQLNPTNPVSGGNIPNYSSGNIEIRDTDAADNYKINWTETTIGGKKLLVAERNILVNVNWDTLNAQGLIAGKGITINGQEYKLRTLTGGGSDGDPNNNEWNKIFDANSDNTKWHWKNCYSWVQNAYLLNAACRVVRGSSSSRFFDYYTSYYHTVGIGWRPALETLNPDPLISDLDKSLGDCHTPIIKEYTVSDSDGFSVVEKIDGNIIRTLGNQLTEQNYTLDLTSIWGTLTASIHTIMIEATDSKGAMSVRTWTFNRIKYIKYLLKQNYQFYTIKSDQYKNGKFEPLAIIIPTSQDYETYGFDDLNLPTQTMTIGTETFRPIDKFDKSKPLEIYKCIEK
;
A
#
# COMPACT_ATOMS: atom_id res chain seq x y z
N MET A 1 9.40 10.74 -24.14
CA MET A 1 10.87 10.80 -24.08
C MET A 1 11.21 11.75 -22.96
N ALA A 2 11.90 11.29 -21.90
CA ALA A 2 12.27 12.15 -20.78
C ALA A 2 13.24 13.23 -21.29
N ASN A 3 12.84 14.50 -21.20
CA ASN A 3 13.73 15.63 -21.45
C ASN A 3 14.81 15.59 -20.37
N GLY A 4 16.08 15.49 -20.76
CA GLY A 4 17.23 15.34 -19.88
C GLY A 4 17.55 16.58 -19.05
N ASP A 5 16.61 17.03 -18.21
CA ASP A 5 16.78 18.13 -17.29
C ASP A 5 17.66 17.70 -16.11
N LEU A 6 18.60 18.57 -15.75
CA LEU A 6 19.47 18.40 -14.59
C LEU A 6 18.63 18.44 -13.31
N ILE A 7 18.60 17.32 -12.57
CA ILE A 7 17.90 17.25 -11.28
C ILE A 7 18.92 17.48 -10.17
N LYS A 8 18.63 18.45 -9.30
CA LYS A 8 19.43 18.76 -8.11
C LYS A 8 18.69 18.31 -6.87
N LEU A 9 19.12 17.20 -6.27
CA LEU A 9 18.39 16.53 -5.19
C LEU A 9 19.36 15.92 -4.18
N GLY A 10 19.04 16.08 -2.90
CA GLY A 10 19.78 15.48 -1.79
C GLY A 10 21.19 16.04 -1.59
N THR A 11 21.71 15.79 -0.41
CA THR A 11 23.05 16.22 0.00
C THR A 11 23.83 15.07 0.61
N LEU A 12 25.08 14.92 0.21
CA LEU A 12 26.00 13.91 0.75
C LEU A 12 26.46 14.33 2.15
N TYR A 13 26.38 13.42 3.10
CA TYR A 13 26.94 13.54 4.44
C TYR A 13 27.94 12.41 4.69
N LEU A 14 29.08 12.78 5.29
CA LEU A 14 30.07 11.85 5.81
C LEU A 14 30.18 12.07 7.31
N ASN A 15 29.82 11.04 8.09
CA ASN A 15 29.81 11.08 9.55
C ASN A 15 29.12 12.34 10.11
N GLY A 16 27.93 12.67 9.57
CA GLY A 16 27.15 13.85 9.95
C GLY A 16 27.62 15.19 9.37
N THR A 17 28.73 15.23 8.63
CA THR A 17 29.24 16.45 7.99
C THR A 17 28.87 16.51 6.51
N LYS A 18 28.16 17.56 6.09
CA LYS A 18 27.79 17.76 4.70
C LYS A 18 29.01 17.96 3.78
N GLN A 19 28.93 17.40 2.58
CA GLN A 19 30.01 17.43 1.58
C GLN A 19 29.58 18.19 0.33
N LEU A 20 30.53 18.90 -0.27
CA LEU A 20 30.31 19.59 -1.54
C LEU A 20 30.11 18.59 -2.69
N ASN A 21 29.20 18.91 -3.60
CA ASN A 21 29.07 18.20 -4.86
C ASN A 21 30.30 18.52 -5.75
N PRO A 22 31.05 17.51 -6.23
CA PRO A 22 32.30 17.76 -6.94
C PRO A 22 32.12 18.41 -8.32
N THR A 23 32.90 19.46 -8.55
CA THR A 23 32.96 20.19 -9.82
C THR A 23 34.09 19.72 -10.75
N ASN A 24 35.10 19.05 -10.21
CA ASN A 24 36.20 18.41 -10.93
C ASN A 24 36.26 16.90 -10.59
N PRO A 25 35.33 16.09 -11.14
CA PRO A 25 35.13 14.70 -10.72
C PRO A 25 36.07 13.70 -11.42
N VAL A 26 37.38 13.90 -11.26
CA VAL A 26 38.43 13.00 -11.77
C VAL A 26 39.29 12.47 -10.62
N SER A 27 40.09 11.42 -10.85
CA SER A 27 41.13 11.01 -9.90
C SER A 27 42.07 12.17 -9.58
N GLY A 28 42.28 12.44 -8.28
CA GLY A 28 43.05 13.60 -7.81
C GLY A 28 42.35 14.96 -7.97
N GLY A 29 41.08 14.97 -8.41
CA GLY A 29 40.22 16.14 -8.43
C GLY A 29 39.64 16.49 -7.05
N ASN A 30 38.45 17.09 -7.01
CA ASN A 30 37.82 17.56 -5.77
C ASN A 30 36.66 16.68 -5.27
N ILE A 31 36.65 15.40 -5.62
CA ILE A 31 35.68 14.45 -5.07
C ILE A 31 35.98 14.25 -3.57
N PRO A 32 34.98 14.37 -2.68
CA PRO A 32 35.15 14.06 -1.26
C PRO A 32 35.82 12.71 -1.03
N ASN A 33 36.77 12.66 -0.11
CA ASN A 33 37.46 11.43 0.26
C ASN A 33 36.76 10.79 1.45
N TYR A 34 36.46 9.50 1.35
CA TYR A 34 36.05 8.74 2.50
C TYR A 34 37.23 8.60 3.47
N SER A 35 36.96 8.89 4.73
CA SER A 35 37.91 8.77 5.83
C SER A 35 37.44 7.74 6.86
N SER A 36 36.21 7.88 7.35
CA SER A 36 35.55 6.93 8.25
C SER A 36 34.06 7.29 8.44
N GLY A 37 33.31 6.41 9.10
CA GLY A 37 31.94 6.66 9.54
C GLY A 37 30.86 6.41 8.48
N ASN A 38 29.66 6.92 8.77
CA ASN A 38 28.47 6.70 7.96
C ASN A 38 28.50 7.54 6.68
N ILE A 39 28.07 6.93 5.58
CA ILE A 39 27.85 7.57 4.28
C ILE A 39 26.34 7.69 4.08
N GLU A 40 25.85 8.91 3.94
CA GLU A 40 24.42 9.20 3.88
C GLU A 40 24.10 10.20 2.78
N ILE A 41 22.94 10.04 2.15
CA ILE A 41 22.29 11.10 1.37
C ILE A 41 21.05 11.48 2.15
N ARG A 42 20.92 12.76 2.49
CA ARG A 42 19.79 13.32 3.25
C ARG A 42 19.05 14.36 2.41
N ASP A 43 18.08 15.02 3.03
CA ASP A 43 17.34 16.14 2.46
C ASP A 43 18.24 17.18 1.79
N THR A 44 17.67 17.85 0.80
CA THR A 44 18.38 18.76 -0.09
C THR A 44 18.75 20.04 0.64
N ASP A 45 20.05 20.32 0.75
CA ASP A 45 20.53 21.59 1.29
C ASP A 45 20.10 22.76 0.39
N ALA A 46 19.84 23.91 1.00
CA ALA A 46 19.44 25.11 0.27
C ALA A 46 20.51 25.60 -0.71
N ALA A 47 21.79 25.49 -0.31
CA ALA A 47 22.92 25.96 -1.10
C ALA A 47 23.27 24.98 -2.24
N ASP A 48 23.38 25.53 -3.45
CA ASP A 48 23.45 24.77 -4.69
C ASP A 48 24.68 23.85 -4.79
N ASN A 49 25.79 24.26 -4.19
CA ASN A 49 27.05 23.51 -4.16
C ASN A 49 27.00 22.23 -3.31
N TYR A 50 25.94 22.01 -2.53
CA TYR A 50 25.71 20.78 -1.76
C TYR A 50 24.69 19.85 -2.41
N LYS A 51 24.06 20.26 -3.52
CA LYS A 51 23.04 19.46 -4.20
C LYS A 51 23.71 18.50 -5.16
N ILE A 52 23.37 17.22 -5.07
CA ILE A 52 23.88 16.21 -6.01
C ILE A 52 23.15 16.39 -7.35
N ASN A 53 23.92 16.30 -8.44
CA ASN A 53 23.40 16.35 -9.80
C ASN A 53 23.03 14.95 -10.28
N TRP A 54 21.79 14.79 -10.73
CA TRP A 54 21.24 13.54 -11.22
C TRP A 54 20.71 13.69 -12.64
N THR A 55 20.85 12.60 -13.39
CA THR A 55 20.12 12.40 -14.64
C THR A 55 19.01 11.39 -14.42
N GLU A 56 17.80 11.74 -14.82
CA GLU A 56 16.66 10.82 -14.85
C GLU A 56 16.76 9.86 -16.05
N THR A 57 16.46 8.58 -15.81
CA THR A 57 16.34 7.56 -16.86
C THR A 57 15.35 6.47 -16.45
N THR A 58 14.89 5.68 -17.42
CA THR A 58 14.04 4.51 -17.18
C THR A 58 14.75 3.26 -17.68
N ILE A 59 14.99 2.31 -16.77
CA ILE A 59 15.66 1.04 -17.11
C ILE A 59 14.79 -0.12 -16.64
N GLY A 60 14.30 -0.94 -17.59
CA GLY A 60 13.47 -2.11 -17.26
C GLY A 60 12.18 -1.75 -16.51
N GLY A 61 11.53 -0.63 -16.87
CA GLY A 61 10.32 -0.13 -16.20
C GLY A 61 10.57 0.65 -14.91
N LYS A 62 11.81 0.68 -14.40
CA LYS A 62 12.17 1.40 -13.18
C LYS A 62 12.62 2.81 -13.49
N LYS A 63 12.07 3.79 -12.78
CA LYS A 63 12.50 5.18 -12.83
C LYS A 63 13.73 5.37 -11.92
N LEU A 64 14.84 5.81 -12.51
CA LEU A 64 16.11 6.00 -11.81
C LEU A 64 16.58 7.45 -11.92
N LEU A 65 17.10 8.00 -10.83
CA LEU A 65 17.98 9.16 -10.83
C LEU A 65 19.41 8.66 -10.66
N VAL A 66 20.25 8.84 -11.66
CA VAL A 66 21.65 8.37 -11.63
C VAL A 66 22.57 9.57 -11.44
N ALA A 67 23.44 9.51 -10.43
CA ALA A 67 24.40 10.58 -10.20
C ALA A 67 25.32 10.70 -11.42
N GLU A 68 25.52 11.93 -11.89
CA GLU A 68 26.32 12.20 -13.10
C GLU A 68 27.80 11.83 -12.92
N ARG A 69 28.26 11.73 -11.67
CA ARG A 69 29.66 11.58 -11.29
C ARG A 69 29.80 10.78 -10.00
N ASN A 70 31.00 10.29 -9.73
CA ASN A 70 31.34 9.82 -8.39
C ASN A 70 31.23 10.98 -7.41
N ILE A 71 30.54 10.75 -6.29
CA ILE A 71 30.36 11.77 -5.23
C ILE A 71 31.23 11.50 -4.01
N LEU A 72 31.89 10.33 -3.97
CA LEU A 72 32.80 9.91 -2.91
C LEU A 72 33.89 9.03 -3.51
N VAL A 73 35.16 9.25 -3.17
CA VAL A 73 36.30 8.39 -3.55
C VAL A 73 37.01 7.86 -2.32
N ASN A 74 38.03 7.02 -2.52
CA ASN A 74 38.81 6.41 -1.43
C ASN A 74 37.96 5.56 -0.47
N VAL A 75 36.87 5.00 -0.98
CA VAL A 75 35.99 4.06 -0.29
C VAL A 75 36.09 2.70 -0.96
N ASN A 76 36.19 1.63 -0.17
CA ASN A 76 36.18 0.27 -0.70
C ASN A 76 34.76 -0.28 -0.83
N TRP A 77 34.61 -1.31 -1.64
CA TRP A 77 33.30 -1.92 -1.93
C TRP A 77 32.69 -2.53 -0.67
N ASP A 78 33.47 -3.19 0.18
CA ASP A 78 32.98 -3.83 1.41
C ASP A 78 32.37 -2.82 2.38
N THR A 79 32.94 -1.63 2.50
CA THR A 79 32.40 -0.52 3.32
C THR A 79 31.05 -0.06 2.79
N LEU A 80 30.94 0.15 1.47
CA LEU A 80 29.67 0.52 0.84
C LEU A 80 28.63 -0.59 1.04
N ASN A 81 29.02 -1.84 0.86
CA ASN A 81 28.12 -2.99 0.98
C ASN A 81 27.63 -3.20 2.42
N ALA A 82 28.52 -3.08 3.40
CA ALA A 82 28.16 -3.16 4.82
C ALA A 82 27.15 -2.08 5.24
N GLN A 83 27.15 -0.93 4.56
CA GLN A 83 26.17 0.14 4.76
C GLN A 83 24.94 0.02 3.85
N GLY A 84 24.81 -1.05 3.06
CA GLY A 84 23.69 -1.29 2.14
C GLY A 84 23.73 -0.49 0.83
N LEU A 85 24.80 0.26 0.56
CA LEU A 85 24.87 1.22 -0.54
C LEU A 85 25.17 0.59 -1.91
N ILE A 86 25.49 -0.71 -1.96
CA ILE A 86 25.70 -1.44 -3.21
C ILE A 86 24.38 -2.00 -3.76
N ALA A 87 23.75 -2.93 -3.03
CA ALA A 87 22.53 -3.62 -3.49
C ALA A 87 21.25 -2.78 -3.28
N GLY A 88 21.22 -1.92 -2.27
CA GLY A 88 20.06 -1.12 -1.94
C GLY A 88 19.89 -0.82 -0.46
N LYS A 89 19.60 0.44 -0.17
CA LYS A 89 19.16 0.95 1.12
C LYS A 89 17.96 1.89 0.90
N GLY A 90 16.87 1.69 1.65
CA GLY A 90 15.75 2.63 1.66
C GLY A 90 16.18 3.95 2.29
N ILE A 91 15.89 5.07 1.62
CA ILE A 91 16.12 6.42 2.15
C ILE A 91 14.95 7.32 1.78
N THR A 92 14.80 8.42 2.52
CA THR A 92 13.84 9.48 2.22
C THR A 92 14.60 10.77 1.94
N ILE A 93 14.26 11.47 0.86
CA ILE A 93 14.80 12.79 0.53
C ILE A 93 13.62 13.72 0.25
N ASN A 94 13.53 14.81 1.01
CA ASN A 94 12.44 15.79 0.95
C ASN A 94 11.04 15.14 1.04
N GLY A 95 10.90 14.08 1.84
CA GLY A 95 9.65 13.33 2.01
C GLY A 95 9.37 12.23 0.98
N GLN A 96 10.12 12.15 -0.13
CA GLN A 96 9.98 11.07 -1.12
C GLN A 96 10.89 9.88 -0.77
N GLU A 97 10.34 8.67 -0.83
CA GLU A 97 11.11 7.44 -0.63
C GLU A 97 11.83 6.97 -1.90
N TYR A 98 13.06 6.49 -1.71
CA TYR A 98 13.93 5.95 -2.74
C TYR A 98 14.65 4.69 -2.25
N LYS A 99 14.99 3.80 -3.18
CA LYS A 99 16.03 2.80 -2.96
C LYS A 99 17.36 3.35 -3.49
N LEU A 100 18.26 3.70 -2.58
CA LEU A 100 19.62 4.14 -2.87
C LEU A 100 20.53 2.93 -3.10
N ARG A 101 21.16 2.85 -4.27
CA ARG A 101 22.07 1.76 -4.64
C ARG A 101 23.12 2.21 -5.64
N THR A 102 23.97 1.30 -6.06
CA THR A 102 24.79 1.47 -7.26
C THR A 102 24.16 0.74 -8.45
N LEU A 103 24.53 1.07 -9.68
CA LEU A 103 24.06 0.34 -10.87
C LEU A 103 24.85 -0.96 -11.09
N THR A 104 24.25 -1.88 -11.83
CA THR A 104 24.92 -3.06 -12.39
C THR A 104 25.87 -2.65 -13.52
N GLY A 105 27.06 -3.26 -13.55
CA GLY A 105 28.12 -2.99 -14.54
C GLY A 105 28.51 -4.19 -15.40
N GLY A 106 27.81 -5.31 -15.24
CA GLY A 106 28.06 -6.56 -15.98
C GLY A 106 29.27 -7.34 -15.49
N GLY A 107 29.62 -8.41 -16.20
CA GLY A 107 30.85 -9.20 -15.97
C GLY A 107 30.72 -10.37 -14.99
N SER A 108 29.52 -10.65 -14.47
CA SER A 108 29.24 -11.77 -13.55
C SER A 108 28.50 -12.95 -14.19
N ASP A 109 28.00 -12.80 -15.41
CA ASP A 109 27.14 -13.75 -16.13
C ASP A 109 27.68 -14.13 -17.53
N GLY A 110 28.87 -13.64 -17.89
CA GLY A 110 29.48 -13.89 -19.20
C GLY A 110 28.94 -13.02 -20.33
N ASP A 111 27.88 -12.23 -20.10
CA ASP A 111 27.39 -11.22 -21.04
C ASP A 111 27.83 -9.81 -20.59
N PRO A 112 28.89 -9.25 -21.19
CA PRO A 112 29.35 -7.90 -20.85
C PRO A 112 28.34 -6.81 -21.25
N ASN A 113 27.28 -7.15 -21.99
CA ASN A 113 26.37 -6.20 -22.62
C ASN A 113 25.07 -5.96 -21.84
N ASN A 114 24.55 -6.93 -21.10
CA ASN A 114 23.26 -6.79 -20.40
C ASN A 114 23.41 -6.23 -18.96
N ASN A 115 23.66 -4.92 -18.84
CA ASN A 115 23.69 -4.23 -17.54
C ASN A 115 23.15 -2.81 -17.64
N GLU A 116 22.86 -2.21 -16.49
CA GLU A 116 22.28 -0.86 -16.39
C GLU A 116 23.23 0.22 -16.94
N TRP A 117 24.54 0.12 -16.68
CA TRP A 117 25.51 1.08 -17.22
C TRP A 117 25.54 1.10 -18.75
N ASN A 118 25.51 -0.06 -19.40
CA ASN A 118 25.45 -0.10 -20.86
C ASN A 118 24.16 0.51 -21.41
N LYS A 119 23.00 0.23 -20.79
CA LYS A 119 21.72 0.83 -21.19
C LYS A 119 21.74 2.36 -21.10
N ILE A 120 22.45 2.91 -20.11
CA ILE A 120 22.68 4.36 -20.00
C ILE A 120 23.55 4.86 -21.15
N PHE A 121 24.65 4.16 -21.45
CA PHE A 121 25.60 4.58 -22.47
C PHE A 121 25.11 4.37 -23.91
N ASP A 122 24.16 3.46 -24.12
CA ASP A 122 23.44 3.30 -25.40
C ASP A 122 22.63 4.56 -25.72
N ALA A 123 22.06 5.22 -24.70
CA ALA A 123 21.32 6.47 -24.87
C ALA A 123 22.25 7.69 -25.01
N ASN A 124 23.25 7.81 -24.15
CA ASN A 124 24.27 8.85 -24.23
C ASN A 124 25.51 8.43 -23.44
N SER A 125 26.68 8.38 -24.09
CA SER A 125 27.95 7.99 -23.47
C SER A 125 28.93 9.15 -23.28
N ASP A 126 28.50 10.39 -23.51
CA ASP A 126 29.35 11.57 -23.42
C ASP A 126 29.91 11.75 -22.00
N ASN A 127 31.22 11.98 -21.95
CA ASN A 127 31.94 12.25 -20.72
C ASN A 127 31.57 13.62 -20.12
N THR A 128 31.09 14.58 -20.92
CA THR A 128 30.60 15.87 -20.40
C THR A 128 29.42 15.70 -19.45
N LYS A 129 28.64 14.62 -19.64
CA LYS A 129 27.48 14.26 -18.83
C LYS A 129 27.82 13.26 -17.73
N TRP A 130 28.51 12.17 -18.09
CA TRP A 130 28.68 11.02 -17.19
C TRP A 130 30.03 10.93 -16.49
N HIS A 131 30.95 11.87 -16.75
CA HIS A 131 32.21 12.04 -16.03
C HIS A 131 32.92 10.71 -15.70
N TRP A 132 33.01 9.82 -16.68
CA TRP A 132 33.63 8.50 -16.51
C TRP A 132 35.15 8.55 -16.71
N LYS A 133 35.68 9.58 -17.38
CA LYS A 133 37.11 9.68 -17.70
C LYS A 133 37.96 9.85 -16.46
N ASN A 134 39.08 9.12 -16.39
CA ASN A 134 40.08 9.18 -15.31
C ASN A 134 39.52 8.87 -13.90
N CYS A 135 38.36 8.22 -13.79
CA CYS A 135 37.82 7.77 -12.51
C CYS A 135 36.94 6.54 -12.71
N TYR A 136 37.11 5.55 -11.85
CA TYR A 136 36.30 4.35 -11.84
C TYR A 136 35.13 4.49 -10.88
N SER A 137 34.00 3.87 -11.21
CA SER A 137 32.87 3.70 -10.29
C SER A 137 32.78 2.25 -9.87
N TRP A 138 32.64 1.99 -8.57
CA TRP A 138 32.20 0.68 -8.09
C TRP A 138 30.85 0.33 -8.72
N VAL A 139 30.58 -0.97 -8.91
CA VAL A 139 29.27 -1.49 -9.33
C VAL A 139 28.83 -2.67 -8.46
N GLN A 140 27.60 -3.15 -8.67
CA GLN A 140 27.07 -4.26 -7.87
C GLN A 140 27.82 -5.59 -8.09
N ASN A 141 28.36 -5.81 -9.29
CA ASN A 141 28.79 -7.13 -9.73
C ASN A 141 30.12 -7.57 -9.11
N ALA A 142 30.16 -8.82 -8.63
CA ALA A 142 31.40 -9.54 -8.40
C ALA A 142 32.04 -9.97 -9.73
N TYR A 143 33.36 -10.10 -9.75
CA TYR A 143 34.06 -10.58 -10.94
C TYR A 143 33.89 -12.10 -11.08
N LEU A 144 33.44 -12.56 -12.25
CA LEU A 144 33.08 -13.98 -12.47
C LEU A 144 34.21 -14.96 -12.14
N LEU A 145 35.47 -14.61 -12.45
CA LEU A 145 36.62 -15.52 -12.25
C LEU A 145 37.26 -15.38 -10.86
N ASN A 146 36.87 -14.37 -10.07
CA ASN A 146 37.38 -14.19 -8.72
C ASN A 146 36.35 -13.48 -7.83
N ALA A 147 35.68 -14.25 -6.96
CA ALA A 147 34.66 -13.75 -6.06
C ALA A 147 35.17 -12.77 -4.98
N ALA A 148 36.48 -12.65 -4.77
CA ALA A 148 37.07 -11.61 -3.92
C ALA A 148 37.18 -10.24 -4.63
N CYS A 149 37.03 -10.23 -5.95
CA CYS A 149 37.09 -9.02 -6.76
C CYS A 149 35.70 -8.47 -7.09
N ARG A 150 35.66 -7.16 -7.33
CA ARG A 150 34.47 -6.40 -7.70
C ARG A 150 34.76 -5.64 -8.98
N VAL A 151 33.76 -5.60 -9.84
CA VAL A 151 33.85 -4.88 -11.11
C VAL A 151 33.82 -3.38 -10.85
N VAL A 152 34.58 -2.64 -11.64
CA VAL A 152 34.49 -1.19 -11.74
C VAL A 152 34.28 -0.76 -13.19
N ARG A 153 33.71 0.44 -13.39
CA ARG A 153 33.40 0.98 -14.72
C ARG A 153 33.97 2.39 -14.92
N GLY A 154 34.38 2.71 -16.15
CA GLY A 154 34.87 4.04 -16.54
C GLY A 154 36.39 4.08 -16.78
N SER A 155 37.02 5.19 -16.38
CA SER A 155 38.43 5.53 -16.63
C SER A 155 38.80 5.76 -18.10
N SER A 156 38.98 4.69 -18.89
CA SER A 156 39.50 4.78 -20.27
C SER A 156 38.41 5.01 -21.31
N SER A 157 37.22 4.47 -21.08
CA SER A 157 36.02 4.71 -21.88
C SER A 157 34.77 4.49 -21.01
N SER A 158 33.60 4.94 -21.49
CA SER A 158 32.32 4.68 -20.82
C SER A 158 32.07 3.18 -20.64
N ARG A 159 32.48 2.35 -21.59
CA ARG A 159 32.26 0.90 -21.56
C ARG A 159 33.41 0.09 -20.97
N PHE A 160 34.53 0.74 -20.66
CA PHE A 160 35.66 0.07 -20.07
C PHE A 160 35.29 -0.44 -18.68
N PHE A 161 35.71 -1.68 -18.39
CA PHE A 161 35.59 -2.28 -17.08
C PHE A 161 36.95 -2.83 -16.65
N ASP A 162 37.14 -2.85 -15.34
CA ASP A 162 38.29 -3.45 -14.67
C ASP A 162 37.79 -4.13 -13.39
N TYR A 163 38.67 -4.76 -12.63
CA TYR A 163 38.33 -5.39 -11.37
C TYR A 163 39.41 -5.19 -10.32
N TYR A 164 38.97 -4.97 -9.08
CA TYR A 164 39.84 -4.81 -7.92
C TYR A 164 39.30 -5.63 -6.76
N THR A 165 40.15 -5.98 -5.80
CA THR A 165 39.68 -6.64 -4.58
C THR A 165 38.66 -5.77 -3.85
N SER A 166 37.68 -6.38 -3.16
CA SER A 166 36.59 -5.66 -2.51
C SER A 166 37.02 -4.67 -1.43
N TYR A 167 38.21 -4.86 -0.84
CA TYR A 167 38.82 -3.98 0.17
C TYR A 167 39.75 -2.91 -0.43
N TYR A 168 40.05 -2.97 -1.73
CA TYR A 168 40.87 -1.97 -2.41
C TYR A 168 40.17 -0.60 -2.38
N HIS A 169 40.92 0.46 -2.11
CA HIS A 169 40.42 1.83 -2.11
C HIS A 169 41.54 2.75 -2.58
N THR A 170 41.15 3.76 -3.35
CA THR A 170 42.05 4.77 -3.90
C THR A 170 41.24 5.98 -4.33
N VAL A 171 41.90 7.11 -4.52
CA VAL A 171 41.30 8.33 -5.10
C VAL A 171 40.83 8.14 -6.55
N GLY A 172 41.28 7.07 -7.22
CA GLY A 172 40.88 6.71 -8.58
C GLY A 172 39.59 5.89 -8.71
N ILE A 173 39.02 5.40 -7.60
CA ILE A 173 37.78 4.61 -7.59
C ILE A 173 36.81 5.23 -6.59
N GLY A 174 35.56 5.40 -7.02
CA GLY A 174 34.54 6.06 -6.22
C GLY A 174 33.19 5.37 -6.23
N TRP A 175 32.31 5.93 -5.40
CA TRP A 175 30.90 5.59 -5.31
C TRP A 175 30.08 6.57 -6.14
N ARG A 176 29.30 5.99 -7.07
CA ARG A 176 28.32 6.68 -7.89
C ARG A 176 26.94 6.12 -7.59
N PRO A 177 26.11 6.83 -6.81
CA PRO A 177 24.79 6.35 -6.46
C PRO A 177 23.79 6.46 -7.61
N ALA A 178 22.74 5.67 -7.51
CA ALA A 178 21.48 5.82 -8.20
C ALA A 178 20.34 5.72 -7.18
N LEU A 179 19.32 6.56 -7.35
CA LEU A 179 18.07 6.49 -6.61
C LEU A 179 17.04 5.81 -7.51
N GLU A 180 16.53 4.67 -7.09
CA GLU A 180 15.34 4.07 -7.69
C GLU A 180 14.13 4.68 -7.00
N THR A 181 13.36 5.48 -7.75
CA THR A 181 12.13 6.10 -7.25
C THR A 181 11.14 4.98 -6.95
N LEU A 182 10.73 4.89 -5.68
CA LEU A 182 9.70 3.94 -5.28
C LEU A 182 8.34 4.56 -5.56
N ASN A 183 7.45 3.75 -6.12
CA ASN A 183 6.05 4.09 -6.32
C ASN A 183 5.23 3.10 -5.48
N PRO A 184 5.10 3.33 -4.16
CA PRO A 184 4.33 2.43 -3.31
C PRO A 184 2.87 2.41 -3.78
N ASP A 185 2.20 1.27 -3.63
CA ASP A 185 0.76 1.23 -3.88
C ASP A 185 0.03 2.17 -2.89
N PRO A 186 -1.08 2.80 -3.30
CA PRO A 186 -1.94 3.54 -2.38
C PRO A 186 -2.31 2.68 -1.17
N LEU A 187 -2.38 3.28 0.02
CA LEU A 187 -2.79 2.55 1.22
C LEU A 187 -4.27 2.79 1.52
N ILE A 188 -5.08 1.72 1.47
CA ILE A 188 -6.47 1.73 1.93
C ILE A 188 -6.53 1.18 3.37
N SER A 189 -7.15 1.94 4.27
CA SER A 189 -7.33 1.56 5.68
C SER A 189 -8.15 0.28 5.88
N ASP A 190 -8.22 -0.17 7.13
CA ASP A 190 -8.88 -1.42 7.55
C ASP A 190 -8.21 -2.66 6.93
N LEU A 191 -8.81 -3.84 7.14
CA LEU A 191 -8.38 -5.12 6.59
C LEU A 191 -9.51 -5.76 5.79
N ASP A 192 -9.14 -6.74 4.97
CA ASP A 192 -10.12 -7.59 4.32
C ASP A 192 -10.84 -8.43 5.38
N LYS A 193 -12.17 -8.39 5.36
CA LYS A 193 -12.98 -9.10 6.36
C LYS A 193 -14.42 -9.30 5.91
N SER A 194 -15.08 -10.23 6.57
CA SER A 194 -16.53 -10.29 6.56
C SER A 194 -17.13 -9.32 7.57
N LEU A 195 -18.13 -8.55 7.15
CA LEU A 195 -18.99 -7.72 7.99
C LEU A 195 -20.15 -8.53 8.61
N GLY A 196 -20.24 -9.84 8.30
CA GLY A 196 -21.25 -10.75 8.84
C GLY A 196 -22.61 -10.67 8.14
N ASP A 197 -23.64 -11.14 8.84
CA ASP A 197 -25.03 -11.04 8.40
C ASP A 197 -25.55 -9.61 8.60
N CYS A 198 -26.11 -8.99 7.55
CA CYS A 198 -26.56 -7.60 7.56
C CYS A 198 -28.00 -7.48 7.07
N HIS A 199 -28.85 -6.81 7.87
CA HIS A 199 -30.26 -6.54 7.53
C HIS A 199 -30.54 -5.05 7.27
N THR A 200 -29.55 -4.17 7.47
CA THR A 200 -29.62 -2.72 7.19
C THR A 200 -28.52 -2.34 6.21
N PRO A 201 -28.71 -1.24 5.44
CA PRO A 201 -27.68 -0.73 4.55
C PRO A 201 -26.33 -0.56 5.23
N ILE A 202 -25.27 -0.91 4.52
CA ILE A 202 -23.89 -0.71 4.99
C ILE A 202 -23.49 0.74 4.73
N ILE A 203 -23.11 1.41 5.82
CA ILE A 203 -22.44 2.71 5.81
C ILE A 203 -21.09 2.50 6.50
N LYS A 204 -20.00 2.74 5.78
CA LYS A 204 -18.66 2.35 6.22
C LYS A 204 -17.63 3.43 5.90
N GLU A 205 -16.96 3.93 6.92
CA GLU A 205 -15.84 4.86 6.80
C GLU A 205 -14.54 4.11 6.46
N TYR A 206 -13.73 4.72 5.59
CA TYR A 206 -12.37 4.31 5.27
C TYR A 206 -11.52 5.49 4.81
N THR A 207 -10.19 5.34 4.89
CA THR A 207 -9.23 6.29 4.33
C THR A 207 -8.42 5.67 3.20
N VAL A 208 -7.96 6.54 2.30
CA VAL A 208 -6.95 6.21 1.29
C VAL A 208 -5.84 7.25 1.36
N SER A 209 -4.59 6.81 1.41
CA SER A 209 -3.41 7.67 1.45
C SER A 209 -2.41 7.29 0.37
N ASP A 210 -1.96 8.28 -0.39
CA ASP A 210 -0.88 8.16 -1.37
C ASP A 210 -0.22 9.54 -1.55
N SER A 211 1.11 9.56 -1.77
CA SER A 211 1.89 10.80 -1.95
C SER A 211 1.75 11.43 -3.34
N ASP A 212 1.35 10.67 -4.34
CA ASP A 212 1.32 11.05 -5.75
C ASP A 212 -0.09 11.43 -6.26
N GLY A 213 -1.06 11.49 -5.34
CA GLY A 213 -2.48 11.67 -5.65
C GLY A 213 -3.08 10.40 -6.28
N PHE A 214 -4.38 10.20 -6.06
CA PHE A 214 -5.03 8.93 -6.41
C PHE A 214 -6.48 9.11 -6.87
N SER A 215 -7.02 8.03 -7.43
CA SER A 215 -8.44 7.83 -7.70
C SER A 215 -8.95 6.63 -6.94
N VAL A 216 -10.23 6.65 -6.57
CA VAL A 216 -10.92 5.55 -5.88
C VAL A 216 -12.12 5.09 -6.69
N VAL A 217 -12.26 3.78 -6.84
CA VAL A 217 -13.44 3.14 -7.44
C VAL A 217 -14.04 2.19 -6.41
N GLU A 218 -15.32 2.39 -6.11
CA GLU A 218 -16.09 1.53 -5.23
C GLU A 218 -16.98 0.62 -6.07
N LYS A 219 -17.00 -0.67 -5.71
CA LYS A 219 -17.78 -1.69 -6.41
C LYS A 219 -18.57 -2.56 -5.45
N ILE A 220 -19.71 -3.03 -5.92
CA ILE A 220 -20.48 -4.14 -5.32
C ILE A 220 -20.61 -5.26 -6.35
N ASP A 221 -20.18 -6.46 -5.99
CA ASP A 221 -20.17 -7.65 -6.88
C ASP A 221 -19.55 -7.38 -8.26
N GLY A 222 -18.49 -6.58 -8.28
CA GLY A 222 -17.79 -6.17 -9.50
C GLY A 222 -18.41 -4.98 -10.26
N ASN A 223 -19.64 -4.56 -9.91
CA ASN A 223 -20.29 -3.41 -10.52
C ASN A 223 -19.85 -2.12 -9.84
N ILE A 224 -19.46 -1.11 -10.62
CA ILE A 224 -19.07 0.21 -10.11
C ILE A 224 -20.30 0.92 -9.54
N ILE A 225 -20.18 1.38 -8.30
CA ILE A 225 -21.22 2.15 -7.61
C ILE A 225 -20.80 3.61 -7.39
N ARG A 226 -19.49 3.88 -7.32
CA ARG A 226 -18.95 5.24 -7.21
C ARG A 226 -17.52 5.31 -7.74
N THR A 227 -17.17 6.43 -8.37
CA THR A 227 -15.81 6.78 -8.77
C THR A 227 -15.46 8.17 -8.25
N LEU A 228 -14.29 8.30 -7.63
CA LEU A 228 -13.75 9.53 -7.07
C LEU A 228 -12.39 9.78 -7.71
N GLY A 229 -12.26 10.83 -8.53
CA GLY A 229 -11.00 11.14 -9.24
C GLY A 229 -10.19 12.25 -8.58
N ASN A 230 -8.89 12.30 -8.88
CA ASN A 230 -7.97 13.42 -8.59
C ASN A 230 -7.98 13.87 -7.11
N GLN A 231 -7.86 12.92 -6.20
CA GLN A 231 -7.83 13.20 -4.76
C GLN A 231 -6.40 13.50 -4.31
N LEU A 232 -6.24 14.50 -3.44
CA LEU A 232 -4.96 14.90 -2.86
C LEU A 232 -4.86 14.30 -1.46
N THR A 233 -3.73 13.62 -1.19
CA THR A 233 -3.19 13.15 0.12
C THR A 233 -4.18 12.93 1.27
N GLU A 234 -4.25 11.69 1.78
CA GLU A 234 -5.02 11.20 2.94
C GLU A 234 -6.41 11.86 3.15
N GLN A 235 -7.45 11.18 2.69
CA GLN A 235 -8.82 11.66 2.84
C GLN A 235 -9.72 10.57 3.44
N ASN A 236 -10.70 11.00 4.23
CA ASN A 236 -11.76 10.13 4.77
C ASN A 236 -12.90 10.02 3.75
N TYR A 237 -13.36 8.79 3.54
CA TYR A 237 -14.46 8.45 2.64
C TYR A 237 -15.51 7.63 3.36
N THR A 238 -16.78 7.95 3.08
CA THR A 238 -17.92 7.14 3.49
C THR A 238 -18.42 6.32 2.31
N LEU A 239 -18.30 5.00 2.36
CA LEU A 239 -19.07 4.09 1.52
C LEU A 239 -20.51 4.07 2.04
N ASP A 240 -21.48 4.32 1.17
CA ASP A 240 -22.91 4.29 1.51
C ASP A 240 -23.69 3.45 0.50
N LEU A 241 -24.19 2.29 0.95
CA LEU A 241 -24.99 1.39 0.11
C LEU A 241 -26.50 1.67 0.19
N THR A 242 -26.95 2.72 0.88
CA THR A 242 -28.38 3.00 1.13
C THR A 242 -29.19 3.07 -0.16
N SER A 243 -28.68 3.73 -1.20
CA SER A 243 -29.39 3.92 -2.47
C SER A 243 -29.56 2.63 -3.28
N ILE A 244 -28.64 1.68 -3.14
CA ILE A 244 -28.65 0.40 -3.87
C ILE A 244 -29.13 -0.76 -3.01
N TRP A 245 -29.26 -0.59 -1.69
CA TRP A 245 -29.55 -1.68 -0.77
C TRP A 245 -30.78 -2.48 -1.21
N GLY A 246 -31.85 -1.80 -1.61
CA GLY A 246 -33.08 -2.43 -2.06
C GLY A 246 -32.95 -3.36 -3.27
N THR A 247 -31.91 -3.19 -4.10
CA THR A 247 -31.73 -3.94 -5.36
C THR A 247 -30.85 -5.18 -5.20
N LEU A 248 -30.08 -5.29 -4.11
CA LEU A 248 -29.23 -6.45 -3.87
C LEU A 248 -30.09 -7.72 -3.68
N THR A 249 -29.50 -8.90 -3.79
CA THR A 249 -30.18 -10.16 -3.47
C THR A 249 -30.02 -10.46 -1.97
N ALA A 250 -30.72 -11.48 -1.49
CA ALA A 250 -30.47 -12.04 -0.17
C ALA A 250 -29.42 -13.14 -0.39
N SER A 251 -28.16 -12.80 -0.12
CA SER A 251 -26.99 -13.59 -0.47
C SER A 251 -25.72 -12.91 0.05
N ILE A 252 -24.59 -13.59 -0.09
CA ILE A 252 -23.27 -12.99 0.11
C ILE A 252 -22.97 -12.00 -1.02
N HIS A 253 -22.59 -10.79 -0.64
CA HIS A 253 -22.16 -9.72 -1.52
C HIS A 253 -20.72 -9.31 -1.20
N THR A 254 -20.02 -8.80 -2.21
CA THR A 254 -18.62 -8.37 -2.10
C THR A 254 -18.48 -6.90 -2.45
N ILE A 255 -18.01 -6.12 -1.49
CA ILE A 255 -17.58 -4.73 -1.67
C ILE A 255 -16.10 -4.73 -2.03
N MET A 256 -15.73 -3.98 -3.06
CA MET A 256 -14.33 -3.69 -3.38
C MET A 256 -14.09 -2.19 -3.43
N ILE A 257 -13.03 -1.75 -2.77
CA ILE A 257 -12.48 -0.40 -2.90
C ILE A 257 -11.16 -0.56 -3.63
N GLU A 258 -11.06 0.02 -4.83
CA GLU A 258 -9.85 0.05 -5.63
C GLU A 258 -9.28 1.46 -5.57
N ALA A 259 -8.02 1.59 -5.17
CA ALA A 259 -7.30 2.86 -5.20
C ALA A 259 -6.16 2.77 -6.20
N THR A 260 -6.08 3.72 -7.13
CA THR A 260 -5.04 3.78 -8.15
C THR A 260 -4.37 5.14 -8.11
N ASP A 261 -3.04 5.17 -7.94
CA ASP A 261 -2.26 6.41 -7.97
C ASP A 261 -2.13 6.97 -9.38
N SER A 262 -1.59 8.19 -9.50
CA SER A 262 -1.37 8.87 -10.78
C SER A 262 -0.31 8.21 -11.69
N LYS A 263 0.45 7.23 -11.16
CA LYS A 263 1.53 6.51 -11.86
C LYS A 263 1.15 5.06 -12.17
N GLY A 264 -0.06 4.63 -11.81
CA GLY A 264 -0.64 3.33 -12.10
C GLY A 264 -0.43 2.24 -11.04
N ALA A 265 0.17 2.55 -9.88
CA ALA A 265 0.17 1.60 -8.76
C ALA A 265 -1.23 1.50 -8.13
N MET A 266 -1.58 0.32 -7.66
CA MET A 266 -2.97 0.00 -7.33
C MET A 266 -3.05 -0.88 -6.10
N SER A 267 -4.00 -0.57 -5.22
CA SER A 267 -4.36 -1.42 -4.09
C SER A 267 -5.86 -1.68 -4.07
N VAL A 268 -6.23 -2.78 -3.40
CA VAL A 268 -7.61 -3.23 -3.27
C VAL A 268 -7.91 -3.57 -1.82
N ARG A 269 -9.07 -3.13 -1.34
CA ARG A 269 -9.66 -3.54 -0.07
C ARG A 269 -10.96 -4.27 -0.34
N THR A 270 -11.14 -5.44 0.26
CA THR A 270 -12.32 -6.28 0.06
C THR A 270 -13.08 -6.52 1.36
N TRP A 271 -14.36 -6.16 1.37
CA TRP A 271 -15.28 -6.55 2.44
C TRP A 271 -16.39 -7.42 1.89
N THR A 272 -16.79 -8.44 2.64
CA THR A 272 -17.95 -9.26 2.28
C THR A 272 -19.04 -9.11 3.32
N PHE A 273 -20.30 -9.20 2.93
CA PHE A 273 -21.41 -9.28 3.86
C PHE A 273 -22.48 -10.22 3.33
N ASN A 274 -23.17 -10.91 4.21
CA ASN A 274 -24.32 -11.70 3.84
C ASN A 274 -25.58 -10.85 4.06
N ARG A 275 -26.19 -10.40 2.96
CA ARG A 275 -27.45 -9.68 3.05
C ARG A 275 -28.55 -10.65 3.41
N ILE A 276 -29.24 -10.36 4.50
CA ILE A 276 -30.42 -11.11 4.93
C ILE A 276 -31.64 -10.22 4.74
N LYS A 277 -32.74 -10.81 4.26
CA LYS A 277 -33.96 -10.07 3.92
C LYS A 277 -34.56 -9.44 5.18
N TYR A 278 -34.84 -10.29 6.17
CA TYR A 278 -35.41 -9.92 7.46
C TYR A 278 -34.92 -10.87 8.54
N ILE A 279 -34.91 -10.39 9.78
CA ILE A 279 -34.92 -11.26 10.94
C ILE A 279 -36.34 -11.26 11.48
N LYS A 280 -36.92 -12.44 11.60
CA LYS A 280 -38.23 -12.64 12.24
C LYS A 280 -38.02 -13.39 13.55
N TYR A 281 -38.83 -13.06 14.53
CA TYR A 281 -38.78 -13.64 15.86
C TYR A 281 -40.12 -14.27 16.23
N LEU A 282 -40.04 -15.37 16.97
CA LEU A 282 -41.13 -15.96 17.71
C LEU A 282 -40.72 -16.01 19.18
N LEU A 283 -41.72 -16.00 20.07
CA LEU A 283 -41.49 -16.25 21.49
C LEU A 283 -41.70 -17.73 21.77
N LYS A 284 -40.98 -18.28 22.76
CA LYS A 284 -41.16 -19.66 23.21
C LYS A 284 -41.25 -19.70 24.73
N GLN A 285 -42.28 -20.34 25.25
CA GLN A 285 -42.45 -20.57 26.68
C GLN A 285 -43.10 -21.94 26.88
N ASN A 286 -42.59 -22.71 27.84
CA ASN A 286 -43.15 -24.04 28.18
C ASN A 286 -43.37 -24.96 26.95
N TYR A 287 -42.36 -25.03 26.08
CA TYR A 287 -42.37 -25.84 24.85
C TYR A 287 -43.39 -25.43 23.77
N GLN A 288 -44.08 -24.30 23.94
CA GLN A 288 -45.01 -23.74 22.97
C GLN A 288 -44.43 -22.46 22.34
N PHE A 289 -44.75 -22.23 21.07
CA PHE A 289 -44.39 -21.02 20.35
C PHE A 289 -45.53 -20.00 20.39
N TYR A 290 -45.18 -18.73 20.41
CA TYR A 290 -46.12 -17.63 20.48
C TYR A 290 -45.69 -16.50 19.54
N THR A 291 -46.67 -15.69 19.15
CA THR A 291 -46.48 -14.39 18.51
C THR A 291 -47.17 -13.32 19.33
N ILE A 292 -46.73 -12.07 19.14
CA ILE A 292 -47.32 -10.87 19.72
C ILE A 292 -48.27 -10.15 18.74
N LYS A 293 -48.56 -10.76 17.58
CA LYS A 293 -49.55 -10.21 16.63
C LYS A 293 -50.95 -10.23 17.25
N SER A 294 -51.72 -9.18 16.97
CA SER A 294 -53.00 -8.92 17.63
C SER A 294 -54.09 -9.95 17.32
N ASP A 295 -54.01 -10.62 16.17
CA ASP A 295 -54.91 -11.70 15.75
C ASP A 295 -54.77 -12.97 16.61
N GLN A 296 -53.62 -13.15 17.27
CA GLN A 296 -53.36 -14.25 18.21
C GLN A 296 -53.63 -13.88 19.67
N TYR A 297 -54.12 -12.67 19.93
CA TYR A 297 -54.50 -12.22 21.26
C TYR A 297 -56.00 -12.44 21.51
N LYS A 298 -56.35 -13.35 22.42
CA LYS A 298 -57.74 -13.70 22.74
C LYS A 298 -57.92 -13.86 24.25
N ASN A 299 -59.07 -13.42 24.76
CA ASN A 299 -59.45 -13.57 26.19
C ASN A 299 -58.35 -13.10 27.17
N GLY A 300 -57.67 -12.00 26.86
CA GLY A 300 -56.67 -11.41 27.74
C GLY A 300 -55.26 -12.03 27.68
N LYS A 301 -54.99 -12.95 26.75
CA LYS A 301 -53.69 -13.63 26.60
C LYS A 301 -53.34 -13.91 25.13
N PHE A 302 -52.05 -14.15 24.86
CA PHE A 302 -51.60 -14.67 23.56
C PHE A 302 -51.77 -16.19 23.53
N GLU A 303 -52.44 -16.70 22.50
CA GLU A 303 -52.64 -18.14 22.33
C GLU A 303 -51.39 -18.81 21.75
N PRO A 304 -51.07 -20.06 22.15
CA PRO A 304 -49.96 -20.80 21.58
C PRO A 304 -50.22 -21.15 20.12
N LEU A 305 -49.18 -21.03 19.29
CA LEU A 305 -49.19 -21.44 17.90
C LEU A 305 -49.15 -22.97 17.82
N ALA A 306 -49.89 -23.53 16.86
CA ALA A 306 -49.90 -24.97 16.58
C ALA A 306 -48.63 -25.40 15.82
N ILE A 307 -47.46 -25.12 16.39
CA ILE A 307 -46.13 -25.33 15.80
C ILE A 307 -45.27 -26.12 16.79
N ILE A 308 -44.62 -27.19 16.31
CA ILE A 308 -43.67 -27.99 17.09
C ILE A 308 -42.23 -27.57 16.78
N ILE A 309 -41.92 -27.39 15.49
CA ILE A 309 -40.63 -26.90 14.98
C ILE A 309 -40.95 -25.82 13.94
N PRO A 310 -40.63 -24.54 14.19
CA PRO A 310 -40.95 -23.46 13.27
C PRO A 310 -40.19 -23.58 11.93
N THR A 311 -40.92 -23.39 10.83
CA THR A 311 -40.41 -23.28 9.46
C THR A 311 -40.32 -21.81 9.03
N SER A 312 -39.61 -21.49 7.94
CA SER A 312 -39.55 -20.12 7.42
C SER A 312 -40.94 -19.51 7.17
N GLN A 313 -41.90 -20.31 6.66
CA GLN A 313 -43.27 -19.86 6.42
C GLN A 313 -44.01 -19.47 7.72
N ASP A 314 -43.71 -20.15 8.83
CA ASP A 314 -44.29 -19.81 10.13
C ASP A 314 -43.79 -18.45 10.61
N TYR A 315 -42.52 -18.13 10.38
CA TYR A 315 -41.96 -16.82 10.72
C TYR A 315 -42.47 -15.71 9.81
N GLU A 316 -42.73 -15.96 8.53
CA GLU A 316 -43.44 -14.99 7.68
C GLU A 316 -44.86 -14.73 8.20
N THR A 317 -45.57 -15.80 8.56
CA THR A 317 -46.98 -15.74 8.97
C THR A 317 -47.15 -15.13 10.34
N TYR A 318 -46.34 -15.53 11.32
CA TYR A 318 -46.51 -15.20 12.73
C TYR A 318 -45.37 -14.36 13.31
N GLY A 319 -44.21 -14.32 12.68
CA GLY A 319 -43.04 -13.62 13.23
C GLY A 319 -43.24 -12.11 13.37
N PHE A 320 -42.54 -11.55 14.36
CA PHE A 320 -42.38 -10.10 14.53
C PHE A 320 -40.93 -9.69 14.27
N ASP A 321 -40.70 -8.41 13.98
CA ASP A 321 -39.51 -7.98 13.25
C ASP A 321 -38.51 -7.20 14.13
N ASP A 322 -38.95 -6.82 15.33
CA ASP A 322 -38.18 -6.01 16.26
C ASP A 322 -38.26 -6.61 17.68
N LEU A 323 -37.08 -6.88 18.26
CA LEU A 323 -36.91 -7.45 19.60
C LEU A 323 -37.39 -6.53 20.72
N ASN A 324 -37.59 -5.23 20.44
CA ASN A 324 -38.12 -4.29 21.43
C ASN A 324 -39.64 -4.38 21.56
N LEU A 325 -40.35 -4.88 20.54
CA LEU A 325 -41.83 -4.94 20.52
C LEU A 325 -42.44 -5.65 21.74
N PRO A 326 -41.91 -6.79 22.23
CA PRO A 326 -42.45 -7.44 23.43
C PRO A 326 -42.45 -6.55 24.69
N THR A 327 -41.56 -5.57 24.74
CA THR A 327 -41.40 -4.65 25.88
C THR A 327 -42.04 -3.28 25.65
N GLN A 328 -42.44 -2.97 24.43
CA GLN A 328 -43.11 -1.73 24.09
C GLN A 328 -44.60 -1.82 24.41
N THR A 329 -45.19 -0.71 24.85
CA THR A 329 -46.64 -0.66 25.09
C THR A 329 -47.38 -0.70 23.77
N MET A 330 -48.40 -1.56 23.67
CA MET A 330 -49.30 -1.64 22.54
C MET A 330 -50.76 -1.62 23.00
N THR A 331 -51.68 -1.31 22.08
CA THR A 331 -53.12 -1.32 22.33
C THR A 331 -53.80 -2.36 21.44
N ILE A 332 -54.55 -3.29 22.04
CA ILE A 332 -55.38 -4.27 21.35
C ILE A 332 -56.80 -4.16 21.89
N GLY A 333 -57.74 -3.74 21.04
CA GLY A 333 -59.10 -3.43 21.47
C GLY A 333 -59.11 -2.27 22.48
N THR A 334 -59.61 -2.52 23.69
CA THR A 334 -59.65 -1.54 24.79
C THR A 334 -58.50 -1.70 25.80
N GLU A 335 -57.65 -2.72 25.65
CA GLU A 335 -56.54 -2.97 26.56
C GLU A 335 -55.26 -2.30 26.05
N THR A 336 -54.50 -1.69 26.97
CA THR A 336 -53.15 -1.13 26.71
C THR A 336 -52.16 -1.77 27.67
N PHE A 337 -51.14 -2.45 27.12
CA PHE A 337 -50.19 -3.25 27.88
C PHE A 337 -48.89 -3.50 27.10
N ARG A 338 -47.84 -4.00 27.77
CA ARG A 338 -46.64 -4.54 27.10
C ARG A 338 -46.84 -6.04 26.86
N PRO A 339 -46.60 -6.59 25.66
CA PRO A 339 -46.85 -8.00 25.38
C PRO A 339 -46.23 -8.97 26.38
N ILE A 340 -45.01 -8.66 26.84
CA ILE A 340 -44.28 -9.47 27.83
C ILE A 340 -45.02 -9.64 29.16
N ASP A 341 -45.89 -8.69 29.54
CA ASP A 341 -46.68 -8.78 30.78
C ASP A 341 -47.83 -9.80 30.69
N LYS A 342 -48.12 -10.34 29.49
CA LYS A 342 -49.16 -11.35 29.27
C LYS A 342 -48.63 -12.79 29.27
N PHE A 343 -47.35 -13.00 29.54
CA PHE A 343 -46.71 -14.32 29.66
C PHE A 343 -46.47 -14.69 31.14
N ASP A 344 -46.29 -15.99 31.40
CA ASP A 344 -46.07 -16.50 32.77
C ASP A 344 -44.69 -16.06 33.27
N LYS A 345 -44.67 -15.22 34.31
CA LYS A 345 -43.43 -14.70 34.91
C LYS A 345 -42.65 -15.75 35.71
N SER A 346 -43.26 -16.90 36.02
CA SER A 346 -42.61 -18.01 36.72
C SER A 346 -41.82 -18.94 35.78
N LYS A 347 -41.95 -18.74 34.46
CA LYS A 347 -41.29 -19.55 33.42
C LYS A 347 -40.42 -18.68 32.52
N PRO A 348 -39.30 -19.20 32.00
CA PRO A 348 -38.49 -18.45 31.05
C PRO A 348 -39.29 -18.18 29.77
N LEU A 349 -39.13 -16.98 29.23
CA LEU A 349 -39.61 -16.59 27.91
C LEU A 349 -38.38 -16.48 27.01
N GLU A 350 -38.27 -17.38 26.05
CA GLU A 350 -37.17 -17.48 25.10
C GLU A 350 -37.52 -16.77 23.79
N ILE A 351 -36.50 -16.27 23.10
CA ILE A 351 -36.63 -15.71 21.76
C ILE A 351 -36.09 -16.72 20.76
N TYR A 352 -36.91 -17.10 19.80
CA TYR A 352 -36.55 -17.95 18.67
C TYR A 352 -36.44 -17.12 17.40
N LYS A 353 -35.31 -17.25 16.70
CA LYS A 353 -34.93 -16.40 15.56
C LYS A 353 -34.99 -17.20 14.26
N CYS A 354 -35.57 -16.61 13.22
CA CYS A 354 -35.37 -17.02 11.84
C CYS A 354 -34.60 -15.95 11.09
N ILE A 355 -33.56 -16.39 10.39
CA ILE A 355 -32.83 -15.59 9.42
C ILE A 355 -33.28 -16.09 8.06
N GLU A 356 -34.04 -15.28 7.34
CA GLU A 356 -34.34 -15.59 5.95
C GLU A 356 -33.19 -15.08 5.09
N LYS A 357 -32.43 -16.03 4.56
CA LYS A 357 -31.25 -15.81 3.74
C LYS A 357 -31.58 -15.69 2.26
#